data_AF-C5KQ76-F1
#
_entry.id   AF-C5KQ76-F1
#
_cell.length_a   1.000
_cell.length_b   1.000
_cell.length_c   1.000
_cell.angle_alpha   90.00
_cell.angle_beta   90.00
_cell.angle_gamma   90.00
#
_symmetry.space_group_name_H-M   'P 1'
#
loop_
_entity.id
_entity.type
_entity.pdbx_description
1 polymer ?
#
loop_
_entity_poly.entity_id
_entity_poly.type
_entity_poly.pdbx_seq_one_letter_code
_entity_poly.pdbx_strand_id
1 'polypeptide(L)'
;VKSARGVPRQFLRIVTREEAQDMTEDVYILPNGDYAVMKQVSDEERKKIVGESEKERLTRVFSDADWRVQGLLLSCGICHQLPVEAEITPCCANLYCRKCVIEHLA
;
A
#
# COMPACT_ATOMS: atom_id res chain seq x y z
N VAL A 1 -6.74 12.79 -8.31
CA VAL A 1 -6.02 14.05 -8.64
C VAL A 1 -5.06 14.37 -7.49
N LYS A 2 -3.78 14.59 -7.79
CA LYS A 2 -2.70 14.81 -6.83
C LYS A 2 -2.29 16.29 -6.79
N SER A 3 -1.64 16.75 -5.73
CA SER A 3 -1.04 18.10 -5.73
C SER A 3 0.24 18.09 -6.56
N ALA A 4 0.47 19.12 -7.38
CA ALA A 4 1.73 19.31 -8.11
C ALA A 4 2.89 19.83 -7.24
N ARG A 5 2.69 20.03 -5.92
CA ARG A 5 3.72 20.57 -5.02
C ARG A 5 4.96 19.66 -5.01
N GLY A 6 6.13 20.25 -5.20
CA GLY A 6 7.40 19.54 -5.26
C GLY A 6 7.78 18.99 -6.64
N VAL A 7 6.85 18.98 -7.61
CA VAL A 7 7.14 18.56 -8.98
C VAL A 7 7.62 19.76 -9.81
N PRO A 8 8.81 19.72 -10.44
CA PRO A 8 9.29 20.83 -11.25
C PRO A 8 8.39 21.05 -12.48
N ARG A 9 7.98 22.31 -12.72
CA ARG A 9 7.05 22.68 -13.80
C ARG A 9 7.49 22.21 -15.19
N GLN A 10 8.79 22.10 -15.44
CA GLN A 10 9.33 21.63 -16.73
C GLN A 10 8.87 20.21 -17.10
N PHE A 11 8.52 19.38 -16.11
CA PHE A 11 8.02 18.02 -16.31
C PHE A 11 6.50 17.93 -16.38
N LEU A 12 5.79 19.05 -16.25
CA LEU A 12 4.33 19.11 -16.29
C LEU A 12 3.85 19.72 -17.61
N ARG A 13 2.76 19.17 -18.14
CA ARG A 13 2.00 19.71 -19.26
C ARG A 13 0.62 20.13 -18.73
N ILE A 14 0.30 21.41 -18.88
CA ILE A 14 -1.02 21.94 -18.50
C ILE A 14 -2.06 21.35 -19.48
N VAL A 15 -3.19 20.92 -18.93
CA VAL A 15 -4.31 20.34 -19.66
C VAL A 15 -5.62 20.99 -19.22
N THR A 16 -6.64 20.91 -20.06
CA THR A 16 -7.97 21.39 -19.67
C THR A 16 -8.65 20.40 -18.71
N ARG A 17 -9.77 20.83 -18.11
CA ARG A 17 -10.52 20.00 -17.16
C ARG A 17 -11.16 18.80 -17.85
N GLU A 18 -11.61 19.00 -19.08
CA GLU A 18 -12.25 17.99 -19.91
C GLU A 18 -11.22 16.92 -20.31
N GLU A 19 -10.04 17.35 -20.76
CA GLU A 19 -8.92 16.44 -21.04
C GLU A 19 -8.50 15.64 -19.80
N ALA A 20 -8.50 16.27 -18.62
CA ALA A 20 -8.16 15.62 -17.37
C ALA A 20 -9.19 14.59 -16.89
N GLN A 21 -10.46 14.70 -17.29
CA GLN A 21 -11.51 13.75 -16.89
C GLN A 21 -11.42 12.43 -17.66
N ASP A 22 -10.98 12.49 -18.92
CA ASP A 22 -10.87 11.31 -19.79
C ASP A 22 -9.52 10.58 -19.64
N MET A 23 -8.58 11.13 -18.88
CA MET A 23 -7.26 10.54 -18.67
C MET A 23 -7.25 9.52 -17.53
N THR A 24 -6.71 8.33 -17.81
CA THR A 24 -6.38 7.29 -16.82
C THR A 24 -5.07 7.56 -16.08
N GLU A 25 -4.32 8.59 -16.47
CA GLU A 25 -3.05 8.98 -15.87
C GLU A 25 -3.21 9.81 -14.58
N ASP A 26 -2.13 9.93 -13.82
CA ASP A 26 -2.08 10.78 -12.63
C ASP A 26 -2.21 12.26 -13.03
N VAL A 27 -3.41 12.82 -12.84
CA VAL A 27 -3.67 14.26 -12.98
C VAL A 27 -3.21 15.01 -11.72
N TYR A 28 -2.52 16.12 -11.92
CA TYR A 28 -2.01 17.04 -10.90
C TYR A 28 -2.77 18.37 -10.91
N ILE A 29 -2.95 18.98 -9.74
CA ILE A 29 -3.45 20.36 -9.59
C ILE A 29 -2.27 21.27 -9.21
N LEU A 30 -2.06 22.30 -10.01
CA LEU A 30 -1.10 23.37 -9.77
C LEU A 30 -1.62 24.35 -8.70
N PRO A 31 -0.73 25.13 -8.05
CA PRO A 31 -1.14 26.09 -7.02
C PRO A 31 -2.11 27.18 -7.50
N ASN A 32 -2.13 27.47 -8.80
CA ASN A 32 -3.05 28.41 -9.43
C ASN A 32 -4.42 27.79 -9.78
N GLY A 33 -4.62 26.50 -9.52
CA GLY A 33 -5.88 25.79 -9.79
C GLY A 33 -5.92 25.07 -11.14
N ASP A 34 -4.89 25.21 -11.97
CA ASP A 34 -4.84 24.55 -13.27
C ASP A 34 -4.58 23.04 -13.13
N TYR A 35 -5.12 22.27 -14.05
CA TYR A 35 -4.84 20.84 -14.17
C TYR A 35 -3.59 20.62 -15.02
N ALA A 36 -2.77 19.66 -14.63
CA ALA A 36 -1.57 19.29 -15.35
C ALA A 36 -1.36 17.78 -15.30
N VAL A 37 -0.71 17.25 -16.32
CA VAL A 37 -0.24 15.87 -16.38
C VAL A 37 1.28 15.85 -16.50
N MET A 38 1.90 14.72 -16.13
CA MET A 38 3.32 14.53 -16.39
C MET A 38 3.55 14.48 -17.90
N LYS A 39 4.63 15.12 -18.38
CA LYS A 39 5.13 14.89 -19.73
C LYS A 39 5.55 13.42 -19.86
N GLN A 40 5.62 12.91 -21.08
CA GLN A 40 6.21 11.60 -21.32
C GLN A 40 7.69 11.62 -20.92
N VAL A 41 7.98 11.03 -19.76
CA VAL A 41 9.31 10.75 -19.23
C VAL A 41 9.40 9.25 -18.97
N SER A 42 10.63 8.71 -18.95
CA SER A 42 10.84 7.32 -18.57
C SER A 42 10.30 7.04 -17.16
N ASP A 43 9.89 5.80 -16.88
CA ASP A 43 9.38 5.42 -15.56
C ASP A 43 10.41 5.64 -14.45
N GLU A 44 11.70 5.49 -14.76
CA GLU A 44 12.82 5.71 -13.85
C GLU A 44 12.99 7.18 -13.51
N GLU A 45 12.91 8.08 -14.49
CA GLU A 45 12.91 9.52 -14.26
C GLU A 45 11.65 9.96 -13.50
N ARG A 46 10.49 9.41 -13.86
CA ARG A 46 9.24 9.67 -13.14
C ARG A 46 9.40 9.34 -11.66
N LYS A 47 9.95 8.17 -11.31
CA LYS A 47 10.24 7.78 -9.92
C LYS A 47 11.19 8.74 -9.21
N LYS A 48 12.22 9.25 -9.89
CA LYS A 48 13.14 10.24 -9.31
C LYS A 48 12.45 11.58 -9.00
N ILE A 49 11.46 11.95 -9.81
CA ILE A 49 10.77 13.24 -9.69
C ILE A 49 9.64 13.18 -8.65
N VAL A 50 8.76 12.18 -8.76
CA VAL A 50 7.52 12.09 -7.95
C VAL A 50 7.56 11.02 -6.87
N GLY A 51 8.65 10.24 -6.80
CA GLY A 51 8.76 9.08 -5.94
C GLY A 51 8.03 7.84 -6.49
N GLU A 52 8.05 6.77 -5.71
CA GLU A 52 7.27 5.56 -6.00
C GLU A 52 5.77 5.85 -5.85
N SER A 53 4.98 5.26 -6.75
CA SER A 53 3.53 5.28 -6.60
C SER A 53 3.08 4.52 -5.35
N GLU A 54 1.89 4.85 -4.84
CA GLU A 54 1.32 4.12 -3.71
C GLU A 54 1.20 2.62 -3.99
N LYS A 55 0.79 2.26 -5.21
CA LYS A 55 0.74 0.86 -5.67
C LYS A 55 2.11 0.20 -5.60
N GLU A 56 3.17 0.85 -6.10
CA GLU A 56 4.53 0.30 -6.04
C GLU A 56 5.07 0.20 -4.62
N ARG A 57 4.77 1.17 -3.76
CA ARG A 57 5.10 1.12 -2.33
C ARG A 57 4.42 -0.07 -1.66
N LEU A 58 3.12 -0.26 -1.91
CA LEU A 58 2.38 -1.40 -1.39
C LEU A 58 2.97 -2.70 -1.93
N THR A 59 3.21 -2.81 -3.24
CA THR A 59 3.82 -3.99 -3.84
C THR A 59 5.16 -4.31 -3.21
N ARG A 60 6.06 -3.32 -3.04
CA ARG A 60 7.35 -3.52 -2.39
C ARG A 60 7.19 -3.99 -0.94
N VAL A 61 6.33 -3.32 -0.17
CA VAL A 61 6.08 -3.69 1.23
C VAL A 61 5.53 -5.11 1.35
N PHE A 62 4.61 -5.51 0.47
CA PHE A 62 4.01 -6.85 0.50
C PHE A 62 4.88 -7.91 -0.19
N SER A 63 5.80 -7.54 -1.08
CA SER A 63 6.76 -8.47 -1.69
C SER A 63 7.96 -8.73 -0.79
N ASP A 64 8.41 -7.71 -0.05
CA ASP A 64 9.51 -7.80 0.91
C ASP A 64 9.04 -8.24 2.30
N ALA A 65 7.74 -8.13 2.59
CA ALA A 65 7.16 -8.79 3.75
C ALA A 65 7.39 -10.28 3.57
N ASP A 66 8.40 -10.79 4.27
CA ASP A 66 8.65 -12.20 4.40
C ASP A 66 7.35 -12.82 4.93
N TRP A 67 6.59 -13.43 4.02
CA TRP A 67 5.30 -14.08 4.32
C TRP A 67 5.47 -15.10 5.45
N ARG A 68 6.70 -15.55 5.71
CA ARG A 68 7.10 -16.38 6.86
C ARG A 68 6.94 -15.64 8.19
N VAL A 69 7.23 -14.34 8.25
CA VAL A 69 7.06 -13.49 9.44
C VAL A 69 5.57 -13.20 9.71
N GLN A 70 4.76 -12.99 8.66
CA GLN A 70 3.30 -12.91 8.82
C GLN A 70 2.67 -14.27 9.17
N GLY A 71 3.21 -15.36 8.62
CA GLY A 71 2.82 -16.73 8.97
C GLY A 71 3.01 -17.04 10.45
N LEU A 72 4.06 -16.51 11.08
CA LEU A 72 4.29 -16.65 12.52
C LEU A 72 3.23 -15.90 13.36
N LEU A 73 2.84 -14.69 12.95
CA LEU A 73 1.82 -13.88 13.65
C LEU A 73 0.38 -14.40 13.46
N LEU A 74 0.13 -15.10 12.36
CA LEU A 74 -1.17 -15.68 12.02
C LEU A 74 -1.25 -17.18 12.31
N SER A 75 -0.24 -17.75 12.97
CA SER A 75 -0.24 -19.16 13.38
C SER A 75 -0.78 -19.33 14.79
N CYS A 76 -1.46 -20.44 15.03
CA CYS A 76 -1.78 -20.89 16.37
C CYS A 76 -0.49 -21.16 17.14
N GLY A 77 -0.34 -20.56 18.33
CA GLY A 77 0.86 -20.76 19.16
C GLY A 77 1.05 -22.19 19.71
N ILE A 78 0.12 -23.12 19.46
CA ILE A 78 0.20 -24.52 19.91
C ILE A 78 0.46 -25.47 18.74
N CYS A 79 -0.37 -25.44 17.70
CA CYS A 79 -0.24 -26.37 16.57
C CYS A 79 0.56 -25.78 15.39
N HIS A 80 0.93 -24.50 15.45
CA HIS A 80 1.64 -23.75 14.41
C HIS A 80 0.96 -23.76 13.03
N GLN A 81 -0.33 -24.12 12.97
CA GLN A 81 -1.16 -24.02 11.77
C GLN A 81 -2.05 -22.78 11.82
N LEU A 82 -2.66 -22.45 10.68
CA LEU A 82 -3.65 -21.38 10.61
C LEU A 82 -4.82 -21.69 11.56
N PRO A 83 -5.17 -20.80 12.52
CA PRO A 83 -6.13 -21.14 13.55
C PRO A 83 -7.57 -21.27 13.01
N VAL A 84 -8.22 -22.37 13.38
CA VAL A 84 -9.65 -22.62 13.15
C VAL A 84 -10.40 -22.21 14.42
N GLU A 85 -11.46 -21.40 14.27
CA GLU A 85 -12.12 -20.72 15.39
C GLU A 85 -11.08 -19.97 16.23
N ALA A 86 -10.47 -18.94 15.65
CA ALA A 86 -9.33 -18.27 16.25
C ALA A 86 -9.74 -17.49 17.52
N GLU A 87 -9.03 -17.75 18.61
CA GLU A 87 -9.21 -17.10 19.91
C GLU A 87 -7.95 -16.30 20.26
N ILE A 88 -8.14 -15.04 20.67
CA ILE A 88 -7.07 -14.18 21.15
C ILE A 88 -7.10 -14.16 22.67
N THR A 89 -6.01 -14.57 23.28
CA THR A 89 -5.89 -14.57 24.74
C THR A 89 -5.79 -13.14 25.30
N PRO A 90 -6.58 -12.76 26.32
CA PRO A 90 -6.61 -11.39 26.81
C PRO A 90 -5.36 -10.99 27.60
N CYS A 91 -4.60 -11.96 28.12
CA CYS A 91 -3.42 -11.69 28.96
C CYS A 91 -2.18 -11.28 28.15
N CYS A 92 -2.01 -11.80 26.93
CA CYS A 92 -0.80 -11.60 26.13
C CYS A 92 -1.08 -11.37 24.63
N ALA A 93 -2.35 -11.30 24.22
CA ALA A 93 -2.76 -11.12 22.82
C ALA A 93 -2.21 -12.19 21.85
N ASN A 94 -1.93 -13.40 22.34
CA ASN A 94 -1.53 -14.52 21.51
C ASN A 94 -2.74 -15.20 20.86
N LEU A 95 -2.56 -15.64 19.61
CA LEU A 95 -3.56 -16.28 18.75
C LEU A 95 -3.50 -17.81 18.85
N TYR A 96 -4.65 -18.45 19.06
CA TYR A 96 -4.76 -19.92 19.14
C TYR A 96 -6.02 -20.42 18.43
N CYS A 97 -6.04 -21.71 18.08
CA CYS A 97 -7.32 -22.38 17.75
C CYS A 97 -8.12 -22.57 19.04
N ARG A 98 -9.45 -22.37 18.99
CA ARG A 98 -10.35 -22.60 20.14
C ARG A 98 -10.18 -23.99 20.76
N LYS A 99 -10.09 -25.04 19.92
CA LYS A 99 -9.87 -26.41 20.41
C LYS A 99 -8.52 -26.55 21.12
N CYS A 100 -7.45 -26.04 20.51
CA CYS A 100 -6.10 -26.16 21.07
C CYS A 100 -5.98 -25.45 22.43
N VAL A 101 -6.55 -24.25 22.58
CA VAL A 101 -6.47 -23.51 23.83
C VAL A 101 -7.32 -24.16 24.93
N ILE A 102 -8.50 -24.70 24.61
CA ILE A 102 -9.34 -25.42 25.58
C ILE A 102 -8.63 -26.69 26.06
N GLU A 103 -8.08 -27.50 25.14
CA GLU A 103 -7.35 -28.73 25.50
C GLU A 103 -6.06 -28.46 26.27
N HIS A 104 -5.42 -27.31 26.06
CA HIS A 104 -4.19 -26.95 26.79
C HIS A 104 -4.46 -26.42 28.20
N LEU A 105 -5.64 -25.84 28.44
CA LEU A 105 -6.04 -25.27 29.74
C LEU A 105 -6.89 -26.22 30.61
N ALA A 106 -7.44 -27.29 30.02
CA ALA A 106 -8.22 -28.32 30.72
C ALA A 106 -7.31 -29.32 31.44
#